data_AF-A0A531LFA6-F1
#
_entry.id   AF-A0A531LFA6-F1
#
_cell.length_a   1.000
_cell.length_b   1.000
_cell.length_c   1.000
_cell.angle_alpha   90.00
_cell.angle_beta   90.00
_cell.angle_gamma   90.00
#
_symmetry.space_group_name_H-M   'P 1'
#
loop_
_entity.id
_entity.type
_entity.pdbx_description
1 polymer ?
#
loop_
_entity_poly.entity_id
_entity_poly.type
_entity_poly.pdbx_seq_one_letter_code
_entity_poly.pdbx_strand_id
1 'polypeptide(L)'
;LHLPGGPYDFPAPGLVAFASGSAEILLPILLVLGLATRLAAFGLLVMTLVIQLTVPDGWPLHITWAAMALGIMAWGPGRIALDHWIGTDKG
;
A
#
# COMPACT_ATOMS: atom_id res chain seq x y z
N LEU A 1 2.64 -1.59 -18.00
CA LEU A 1 1.67 -0.56 -17.56
C LEU A 1 0.54 -0.46 -18.57
N HIS A 2 -0.65 -0.90 -18.19
CA HIS A 2 -1.89 -0.70 -18.95
C HIS A 2 -2.40 0.72 -18.70
N LEU A 3 -2.03 1.64 -19.59
CA LEU A 3 -2.48 3.02 -19.58
C LEU A 3 -3.32 3.29 -20.84
N PRO A 4 -4.12 4.37 -20.87
CA PRO A 4 -4.79 4.79 -22.09
C PRO A 4 -3.76 4.95 -23.22
N GLY A 5 -3.96 4.24 -24.34
CA GLY A 5 -3.04 4.27 -25.48
C GLY A 5 -2.18 3.01 -25.68
N GLY A 6 -2.21 2.05 -24.75
CA GLY A 6 -1.60 0.73 -24.91
C GLY A 6 -0.79 0.26 -23.70
N PRO A 7 -0.18 -0.93 -23.77
CA PRO A 7 0.75 -1.38 -22.76
C PRO A 7 2.09 -0.63 -22.92
N TYR A 8 2.55 0.00 -21.84
CA TYR A 8 3.85 0.66 -21.75
C TYR A 8 4.79 -0.10 -20.82
N ASP A 9 6.08 -0.09 -21.14
CA ASP A 9 7.11 -0.61 -20.26
C ASP A 9 7.29 0.30 -19.03
N PHE A 10 7.85 -0.27 -17.95
CA PHE A 10 8.24 0.53 -16.81
C PHE A 10 9.45 1.42 -17.17
N PRO A 11 9.48 2.70 -16.77
CA PRO A 11 10.57 3.61 -17.13
C PRO A 11 11.92 3.25 -16.48
N ALA A 12 11.90 2.52 -15.36
CA ALA A 12 13.09 2.05 -14.65
C ALA A 12 12.84 0.66 -14.03
N PRO A 13 12.80 -0.42 -14.83
CA PRO A 13 12.29 -1.72 -14.40
C PRO A 13 13.07 -2.33 -13.23
N GLY A 14 14.40 -2.17 -13.19
CA GLY A 14 15.21 -2.66 -12.06
C GLY A 14 14.92 -1.94 -10.74
N LEU A 15 14.74 -0.62 -10.78
CA LEU A 15 14.38 0.17 -9.60
C LEU A 15 12.96 -0.16 -9.13
N VAL A 16 12.01 -0.24 -10.06
CA VAL A 16 10.61 -0.57 -9.75
C VAL A 16 10.50 -1.97 -9.17
N ALA A 17 11.21 -2.96 -9.72
CA ALA A 17 11.24 -4.32 -9.19
C ALA A 17 11.81 -4.38 -7.78
N PHE A 18 12.95 -3.73 -7.52
CA PHE A 18 13.57 -3.69 -6.20
C PHE A 18 12.68 -2.99 -5.17
N ALA A 19 12.11 -1.83 -5.54
CA ALA A 19 11.21 -1.08 -4.67
C ALA A 19 9.94 -1.87 -4.36
N SER A 20 9.32 -2.48 -5.36
CA SER A 20 8.14 -3.33 -5.22
C SER A 20 8.40 -4.51 -4.30
N GLY A 21 9.48 -5.28 -4.54
CA GLY A 21 9.81 -6.44 -3.72
C GLY A 21 10.16 -6.07 -2.27
N SER A 22 10.82 -4.94 -2.07
CA SER A 22 11.08 -4.43 -0.71
C SER A 22 9.80 -4.01 0.00
N ALA A 23 8.92 -3.28 -0.70
CA ALA A 23 7.66 -2.78 -0.17
C ALA A 23 6.67 -3.92 0.16
N GLU A 24 6.63 -4.97 -0.66
CA GLU A 24 5.79 -6.17 -0.47
C GLU A 24 6.04 -6.86 0.88
N ILE A 25 7.26 -6.83 1.38
CA ILE A 25 7.62 -7.43 2.67
C ILE A 25 7.53 -6.41 3.81
N LEU A 26 8.10 -5.22 3.63
CA LEU A 26 8.22 -4.25 4.71
C LEU A 26 6.88 -3.64 5.12
N LEU A 27 6.02 -3.28 4.16
CA LEU A 27 4.78 -2.56 4.48
C LEU A 27 3.78 -3.40 5.29
N PRO A 28 3.52 -4.69 4.96
CA PRO A 28 2.66 -5.52 5.79
C PRO A 28 3.23 -5.76 7.19
N ILE A 29 4.54 -5.92 7.33
CA ILE A 29 5.19 -6.09 8.65
C ILE A 29 4.97 -4.85 9.50
N LEU A 30 5.23 -3.65 8.96
CA LEU A 30 5.01 -2.39 9.67
C LEU A 30 3.53 -2.24 10.07
N LEU A 31 2.61 -2.56 9.16
CA LEU A 31 1.17 -2.48 9.42
C LEU A 31 0.72 -3.43 10.54
N VAL A 32 1.19 -4.69 10.52
CA VAL A 32 0.84 -5.71 11.53
C VAL A 32 1.41 -5.36 12.91
N LEU A 33 2.64 -4.85 12.95
CA LEU A 33 3.25 -4.34 14.19
C LEU A 33 2.57 -3.04 14.67
N GLY A 34 1.78 -2.39 13.82
CA GLY A 34 1.17 -1.11 14.12
C GLY A 34 2.19 0.01 14.23
N LEU A 35 3.26 -0.03 13.43
CA LEU A 35 4.32 0.98 13.37
C LEU A 35 4.16 1.86 12.12
N ALA A 36 4.09 3.17 12.32
CA ALA A 36 3.87 4.15 11.25
C ALA A 36 2.68 3.74 10.35
N THR A 37 1.60 3.30 10.97
CA THR A 37 0.52 2.53 10.33
C THR A 37 -0.18 3.30 9.22
N ARG A 38 -0.41 4.61 9.39
CA ARG A 38 -0.98 5.46 8.33
C ARG A 38 -0.05 5.56 7.12
N LEU A 39 1.27 5.60 7.35
CA LEU A 39 2.27 5.60 6.29
C LEU A 39 2.38 4.22 5.62
N ALA A 40 2.35 3.14 6.39
CA ALA A 40 2.33 1.77 5.87
C ALA A 40 1.09 1.53 5.00
N ALA A 41 -0.09 1.97 5.45
CA ALA A 41 -1.34 1.90 4.69
C ALA A 41 -1.28 2.73 3.40
N PHE A 42 -0.70 3.94 3.46
CA PHE A 42 -0.46 4.74 2.25
C PHE A 42 0.47 4.02 1.26
N GLY A 43 1.56 3.41 1.74
CA GLY A 43 2.44 2.60 0.90
C GLY A 43 1.70 1.43 0.23
N LEU A 44 0.82 0.73 0.97
CA LEU A 44 0.01 -0.36 0.43
C LEU A 44 -1.01 0.13 -0.61
N LEU A 45 -1.55 1.34 -0.44
CA LEU A 45 -2.40 1.97 -1.44
C LEU A 45 -1.64 2.26 -2.74
N VAL A 46 -0.41 2.82 -2.64
CA VAL A 46 0.46 3.05 -3.80
C VAL A 46 0.79 1.74 -4.52
N MET A 47 1.13 0.68 -3.76
CA MET A 47 1.34 -0.67 -4.33
C MET A 47 0.10 -1.18 -5.04
N THR A 48 -1.08 -1.01 -4.45
CA THR A 48 -2.36 -1.41 -5.06
C THR A 48 -2.58 -0.68 -6.39
N LEU A 49 -2.24 0.61 -6.47
CA LEU A 49 -2.30 1.37 -7.72
C LEU A 49 -1.32 0.84 -8.78
N VAL A 50 -0.07 0.54 -8.39
CA VAL A 50 0.92 -0.06 -9.29
C VAL A 50 0.43 -1.40 -9.84
N ILE A 51 -0.16 -2.25 -8.99
CA ILE A 51 -0.74 -3.54 -9.40
C ILE A 51 -1.93 -3.30 -10.33
N GLN A 52 -2.83 -2.36 -10.03
CA GLN A 52 -3.97 -2.02 -10.90
C GLN A 52 -3.53 -1.56 -12.29
N LEU A 53 -2.44 -0.80 -12.38
CA LEU A 53 -1.85 -0.40 -13.65
C LEU A 53 -1.11 -1.54 -14.35
N THR A 54 -0.82 -2.63 -13.67
CA THR A 54 -0.09 -3.78 -14.23
C THR A 54 -1.06 -4.88 -14.66
N VAL A 55 -2.05 -5.20 -13.84
CA VAL A 55 -3.03 -6.28 -14.02
C VAL A 55 -4.45 -5.69 -13.89
N PRO A 56 -5.00 -5.07 -14.95
CA PRO A 56 -6.23 -4.30 -14.85
C PRO A 56 -7.47 -5.16 -14.50
N ASP A 57 -7.46 -6.44 -14.90
CA ASP A 57 -8.57 -7.37 -14.68
C ASP A 57 -8.78 -7.73 -13.20
N GLY A 58 -7.78 -7.48 -12.34
CA GLY A 58 -7.86 -7.70 -10.89
C GLY A 58 -8.65 -6.65 -10.11
N TRP A 59 -9.28 -5.68 -10.77
CA TRP A 59 -9.94 -4.54 -10.13
C TRP A 59 -10.94 -4.88 -9.01
N PRO A 60 -11.74 -5.97 -9.06
CA PRO A 60 -12.67 -6.29 -7.97
C PRO A 60 -11.95 -6.64 -6.67
N LEU A 61 -10.71 -7.13 -6.75
CA LEU A 61 -9.87 -7.43 -5.60
C LEU A 61 -9.12 -6.17 -5.15
N HIS A 62 -8.53 -5.43 -6.09
CA HIS A 62 -7.75 -4.22 -5.80
C HIS A 62 -8.58 -3.15 -5.07
N ILE A 63 -9.87 -3.01 -5.42
CA ILE A 63 -10.74 -2.05 -4.74
C ILE A 63 -10.96 -2.39 -3.26
N THR A 64 -10.99 -3.68 -2.91
CA THR A 64 -11.12 -4.10 -1.50
C THR A 64 -9.86 -3.76 -0.72
N TRP A 65 -8.68 -3.96 -1.30
CA TRP A 65 -7.40 -3.59 -0.70
C TRP A 65 -7.27 -2.08 -0.53
N ALA A 66 -7.62 -1.32 -1.56
CA ALA A 66 -7.64 0.14 -1.52
C ALA A 66 -8.60 0.66 -0.44
N ALA A 67 -9.81 0.07 -0.33
CA ALA A 67 -10.78 0.46 0.70
C ALA A 67 -10.25 0.19 2.12
N MET A 68 -9.60 -0.95 2.36
CA MET A 68 -8.98 -1.26 3.65
C MET A 68 -7.84 -0.28 3.98
N ALA A 69 -6.95 -0.02 3.02
CA ALA A 69 -5.85 0.93 3.19
C ALA A 69 -6.37 2.34 3.50
N LEU A 70 -7.38 2.82 2.75
CA LEU A 70 -8.03 4.11 2.97
C LEU A 70 -8.73 4.16 4.34
N GLY A 71 -9.38 3.07 4.75
CA GLY A 71 -10.00 2.97 6.07
C GLY A 71 -8.98 3.14 7.20
N ILE A 72 -7.84 2.45 7.11
CA ILE A 72 -6.74 2.59 8.09
C ILE A 72 -6.15 4.00 8.03
N MET A 73 -6.00 4.57 6.84
CA MET A 73 -5.53 5.95 6.68
C MET A 73 -6.50 6.98 7.27
N ALA A 74 -7.80 6.72 7.28
CA ALA A 74 -8.83 7.62 7.82
C ALA A 74 -8.94 7.48 9.35
N TRP A 75 -9.21 6.26 9.82
CA TRP A 75 -9.51 5.97 11.23
C TRP A 75 -8.29 5.67 12.09
N GLY A 76 -7.14 5.36 11.48
CA GLY A 76 -5.91 5.08 12.20
C GLY A 76 -5.75 3.62 12.64
N PRO A 77 -4.71 3.33 13.44
CA PRO A 77 -4.24 1.97 13.71
C PRO A 77 -4.98 1.21 14.82
N GLY A 78 -5.86 1.89 15.57
CA GLY A 78 -6.57 1.32 16.71
C GLY A 78 -5.71 1.12 17.96
N ARG A 79 -6.34 0.72 19.07
CA ARG A 79 -5.75 0.74 20.43
C ARG A 79 -4.66 -0.31 20.70
N ILE A 80 -4.56 -1.33 19.83
CA ILE A 80 -3.61 -2.45 19.99
C ILE A 80 -2.27 -2.14 19.30
N ALA A 81 -2.24 -1.17 18.39
CA ALA A 81 -1.03 -0.83 17.63
C ALA A 81 0.06 -0.18 18.48
N LEU A 82 1.32 -0.42 18.12
CA LEU A 82 2.46 0.23 18.75
C LEU A 82 2.41 1.75 18.62
N ASP A 83 1.87 2.28 17.52
CA ASP A 83 1.63 3.72 17.35
C ASP A 83 0.77 4.31 18.47
N HIS A 84 -0.21 3.55 19.00
CA HIS A 84 -1.04 3.98 20.13
C HIS A 84 -0.25 4.01 21.44
N TRP A 85 0.67 3.06 21.61
CA TRP A 85 1.47 2.95 22.82
C TRP A 85 2.58 4.00 22.88
N ILE A 86 3.06 4.45 21.73
CA ILE A 86 4.11 5.47 21.60
C ILE A 86 3.48 6.88 21.46
N GLY A 87 2.16 6.99 21.39
CA GLY A 87 1.43 8.26 21.27
C GLY A 87 1.60 8.96 19.92
N THR A 88 1.94 8.20 18.88
CA THR A 88 2.06 8.68 17.49
C THR A 88 0.76 8.54 16.72
N ASP A 89 -0.25 7.86 17.28
CA ASP A 89 -1.61 7.90 16.77
C ASP A 89 -2.32 9.20 17.20
N LYS A 90 -3.03 9.82 16.26
CA LYS A 90 -3.84 11.04 16.52
C LYS A 90 -5.31 10.67 16.77
N GLY A 91 -5.55 9.50 17.37
CA GLY A 91 -6.87 8.91 17.60
C GLY A 91 -7.47 9.32 18.94
#